data_AF-K9H0G4-F1
#
_entry.id   AF-K9H0G4-F1
#
_cell.length_a   1.000
_cell.length_b   1.000
_cell.length_c   1.000
_cell.angle_alpha   90.00
_cell.angle_beta   90.00
_cell.angle_gamma   90.00
#
_symmetry.space_group_name_H-M   'P 1'
#
loop_
_entity.id
_entity.type
_entity.pdbx_description
1 polymer ?
#
loop_
_entity_poly.entity_id
_entity_poly.type
_entity_poly.pdbx_seq_one_letter_code
_entity_poly.pdbx_strand_id
1 'polypeptide(L)'
;MQQRAAEDEPAAEKPAPPAPKRRARFTVNAAMGDGKAIAPLPGSLRQPFRSLGTLLSVGRKARLMHTAARLYPILQRIEQKLYPEQQRLLEDMTFDDAVEDASAVERGLRMFDGAWAARLIAVRAADGKPIAPGNRKRTAAACGLTVAEAERLFIDRAVDAAFRENPTMGAKLKGAVGDLEGLRKVRLIANLDALTVEEFSKGLGQNFMPQLARLPGDQLAAVVKLKPYHIRPLRMILARDFHKVLQWTPEFLTAVAESFTCVEQIRDLDDSILDIEDPEAIRVLGAWTIIDITDKVNEERRARGQSRLKGRRFETDIGALRRILGGSFSELVQRGPALLAAYAQIMDDLRALPPEKRPDRIDQMRVFTERYVEYMTPQVLVALKIVGPNNTRVTDRQPTDPTFGEALNLLEGLWNKDRLGRKFFEGPLQEPKGAGAIAVLVKQFAEMKQRGSIKGEGEIVQIVAHSDLLDGPLRPFMKLK
;
A
#
# COMPACT_ATOMS: atom_id res chain seq x y z
N MET A 1 -61.38 3.75 37.91
CA MET A 1 -61.38 3.34 36.49
C MET A 1 -60.06 2.66 36.21
N GLN A 2 -60.14 1.35 36.00
CA GLN A 2 -59.02 0.45 35.69
C GLN A 2 -58.80 0.48 34.17
N GLN A 3 -57.56 0.65 33.73
CA GLN A 3 -57.11 0.16 32.42
C GLN A 3 -55.77 -0.55 32.64
N ARG A 4 -55.81 -1.87 32.49
CA ARG A 4 -54.67 -2.79 32.54
C ARG A 4 -53.91 -2.68 31.22
N ALA A 5 -52.62 -2.37 31.28
CA ALA A 5 -51.69 -2.69 30.21
C ALA A 5 -51.34 -4.18 30.32
N ALA A 6 -51.66 -4.95 29.29
CA ALA A 6 -51.24 -6.34 29.16
C ALA A 6 -49.82 -6.36 28.63
N GLU A 7 -48.91 -6.97 29.39
CA GLU A 7 -47.56 -7.34 28.97
C GLU A 7 -47.68 -8.59 28.07
N ASP A 8 -47.27 -8.46 26.81
CA ASP A 8 -47.06 -9.60 25.90
C ASP A 8 -45.71 -10.24 26.22
N GLU A 9 -45.73 -11.40 26.88
CA GLU A 9 -44.58 -12.31 26.95
C GLU A 9 -44.31 -12.91 25.57
N PRO A 10 -43.07 -12.86 25.04
CA PRO A 10 -42.74 -13.56 23.82
C PRO A 10 -42.69 -15.07 24.10
N ALA A 11 -43.58 -15.81 23.43
CA ALA A 11 -43.63 -17.25 23.45
C ALA A 11 -42.26 -17.86 23.14
N ALA A 12 -41.75 -18.69 24.06
CA ALA A 12 -40.52 -19.44 23.90
C ALA A 12 -40.57 -20.28 22.62
N GLU A 13 -39.75 -19.89 21.64
CA GLU A 13 -39.55 -20.58 20.38
C GLU A 13 -39.00 -21.99 20.68
N LYS A 14 -39.81 -23.02 20.39
CA LYS A 14 -39.38 -24.43 20.55
C LYS A 14 -38.10 -24.63 19.73
N PRO A 15 -37.05 -25.25 20.31
CA PRO A 15 -35.81 -25.50 19.58
C PRO A 15 -36.12 -26.35 18.35
N ALA A 16 -35.71 -25.84 17.19
CA ALA A 16 -35.84 -26.55 15.93
C ALA A 16 -35.29 -27.99 16.06
N PRO A 17 -35.98 -29.00 15.51
CA PRO A 17 -35.53 -30.37 15.59
C PRO A 17 -34.09 -30.48 15.04
N PRO A 18 -33.19 -31.23 15.70
CA PRO A 18 -31.81 -31.32 15.28
C PRO A 18 -31.76 -31.84 13.83
N ALA A 19 -31.13 -31.06 12.95
CA ALA A 19 -30.96 -31.42 11.55
C ALA A 19 -30.49 -32.88 11.42
N PRO A 20 -31.07 -33.67 10.50
CA PRO A 20 -30.76 -35.08 10.37
C PRO A 20 -29.25 -35.27 10.28
N LYS A 21 -28.70 -36.21 11.08
CA LYS A 21 -27.27 -36.55 11.10
C LYS A 21 -26.86 -37.08 9.72
N ARG A 22 -26.50 -36.18 8.80
CA ARG A 22 -25.93 -36.53 7.49
C ARG A 22 -24.69 -37.39 7.75
N ARG A 23 -24.74 -38.64 7.30
CA ARG A 23 -23.59 -39.56 7.36
C ARG A 23 -22.51 -39.02 6.42
N ALA A 24 -21.28 -39.00 6.89
CA ALA A 24 -20.16 -38.58 6.04
C ALA A 24 -20.01 -39.52 4.84
N ARG A 25 -19.79 -38.93 3.66
CA ARG A 25 -19.61 -39.69 2.42
C ARG A 25 -18.27 -40.42 2.40
N PHE A 26 -17.28 -39.92 3.13
CA PHE A 26 -15.96 -40.53 3.23
C PHE A 26 -15.44 -40.54 4.67
N THR A 27 -14.76 -41.62 5.07
CA THR A 27 -14.22 -41.77 6.43
C THR A 27 -12.72 -42.04 6.40
N VAL A 28 -11.97 -41.19 7.09
CA VAL A 28 -10.52 -41.34 7.30
C VAL A 28 -10.30 -42.12 8.59
N ASN A 29 -9.92 -43.40 8.45
CA ASN A 29 -9.72 -44.33 9.56
C ASN A 29 -8.27 -44.86 9.59
N ALA A 30 -7.95 -45.70 10.57
CA ALA A 30 -6.61 -46.28 10.74
C ALA A 30 -6.06 -46.94 9.48
N ALA A 31 -6.91 -47.61 8.69
CA ALA A 31 -6.50 -48.35 7.50
C ALA A 31 -6.08 -47.44 6.34
N MET A 32 -6.49 -46.16 6.34
CA MET A 32 -6.08 -45.21 5.30
C MET A 32 -4.58 -44.89 5.36
N GLY A 33 -3.96 -44.97 6.53
CA GLY A 33 -2.51 -44.77 6.66
C GLY A 33 -1.67 -46.03 6.49
N ASP A 34 -2.29 -47.19 6.23
CA ASP A 34 -1.55 -48.43 5.98
C ASP A 34 -0.82 -48.35 4.63
N GLY A 35 0.51 -48.28 4.66
CA GLY A 35 1.36 -48.36 3.48
C GLY A 35 1.37 -49.77 2.84
N LYS A 36 2.09 -49.91 1.72
CA LYS A 36 2.15 -51.16 0.92
C LYS A 36 2.62 -52.39 1.72
N ALA A 37 3.40 -52.19 2.79
CA ALA A 37 3.88 -53.26 3.66
C ALA A 37 2.86 -53.74 4.72
N ILE A 38 1.95 -52.87 5.18
CA ILE A 38 0.98 -53.18 6.25
C ILE A 38 -0.38 -53.59 5.68
N ALA A 39 -0.76 -53.01 4.54
CA ALA A 39 -2.02 -53.30 3.86
C ALA A 39 -2.28 -54.80 3.56
N PRO A 40 -1.29 -55.62 3.15
CA PRO A 40 -1.53 -57.04 2.87
C PRO A 40 -1.57 -57.94 4.11
N LEU A 41 -1.16 -57.45 5.30
CA LEU A 41 -1.16 -58.28 6.50
C LEU A 41 -2.60 -58.63 6.96
N PRO A 42 -2.82 -59.79 7.59
CA PRO A 42 -4.09 -60.12 8.24
C PRO A 42 -4.40 -59.14 9.38
N GLY A 43 -5.69 -58.91 9.66
CA GLY A 43 -6.16 -57.87 10.59
C GLY A 43 -5.58 -57.92 12.00
N SER A 44 -5.31 -59.12 12.52
CA SER A 44 -4.67 -59.33 13.84
C SER A 44 -3.22 -58.88 13.88
N LEU A 45 -2.48 -59.00 12.78
CA LEU A 45 -1.08 -58.57 12.68
C LEU A 45 -0.97 -57.08 12.34
N ARG A 46 -2.00 -56.43 11.77
CA ARG A 46 -1.93 -54.99 11.44
C ARG A 46 -1.77 -54.09 12.67
N GLN A 47 -2.42 -54.41 13.79
CA GLN A 47 -2.39 -53.57 15.01
C GLN A 47 -0.97 -53.37 15.59
N PRO A 48 -0.17 -54.41 15.85
CA PRO A 48 1.19 -54.24 16.39
C PRO A 48 2.14 -53.52 15.42
N PHE A 49 2.02 -53.74 14.10
CA PHE A 49 2.82 -52.98 13.13
C PHE A 49 2.39 -51.51 13.00
N ARG A 50 1.10 -51.23 13.19
CA ARG A 50 0.58 -49.86 13.24
C ARG A 50 1.08 -49.10 14.45
N SER A 51 1.09 -49.72 15.64
CA SER A 51 1.58 -49.08 16.87
C SER A 51 3.07 -48.76 16.78
N LEU A 52 3.87 -49.66 16.20
CA LEU A 52 5.29 -49.43 15.91
C LEU A 52 5.49 -48.25 14.95
N GLY A 53 4.70 -48.19 13.87
CA GLY A 53 4.76 -47.09 12.91
C GLY A 53 4.32 -45.74 13.47
N THR A 54 3.52 -45.71 14.53
CA THR A 54 3.11 -44.47 15.22
C THR A 54 4.05 -44.02 16.33
N LEU A 55 4.91 -44.91 16.85
CA LEU A 55 5.91 -44.59 17.87
C LEU A 55 7.03 -43.69 17.32
N LEU A 56 7.42 -43.90 16.05
CA LEU A 56 8.49 -43.13 15.41
C LEU A 56 7.93 -41.93 14.64
N SER A 57 8.59 -40.77 14.72
CA SER A 57 8.21 -39.55 13.98
C SER A 57 8.18 -39.79 12.47
N VAL A 58 9.18 -40.49 11.93
CA VAL A 58 9.28 -40.86 10.51
C VAL A 58 8.10 -41.72 10.07
N GLY A 59 7.69 -42.70 10.90
CA GLY A 59 6.56 -43.57 10.61
C GLY A 59 5.22 -42.82 10.59
N ARG A 60 5.01 -41.88 11.54
CA ARG A 60 3.83 -41.00 11.55
C ARG A 60 3.73 -40.14 10.29
N LYS A 61 4.85 -39.57 9.82
CA LYS A 61 4.92 -38.80 8.57
C LYS A 61 4.60 -39.66 7.34
N ALA A 62 5.18 -40.85 7.23
CA ALA A 62 4.91 -41.76 6.10
C ALA A 62 3.42 -42.16 6.03
N ARG A 63 2.82 -42.47 7.18
CA ARG A 63 1.38 -42.78 7.28
C ARG A 63 0.49 -41.59 6.91
N LEU A 64 0.88 -40.37 7.30
CA LEU A 64 0.19 -39.15 6.88
C LEU A 64 0.22 -39.00 5.35
N MET A 65 1.39 -39.14 4.73
CA MET A 65 1.54 -39.03 3.28
C MET A 65 0.69 -40.05 2.53
N HIS A 66 0.64 -41.31 2.99
CA HIS A 66 -0.26 -42.32 2.41
C HIS A 66 -1.73 -41.97 2.57
N THR A 67 -2.12 -41.46 3.75
CA THR A 67 -3.49 -41.04 4.02
C THR A 67 -3.90 -39.90 3.08
N ALA A 68 -3.03 -38.90 2.93
CA ALA A 68 -3.23 -37.75 2.05
C ALA A 68 -3.29 -38.16 0.57
N ALA A 69 -2.39 -39.03 0.11
CA ALA A 69 -2.41 -39.55 -1.26
C ALA A 69 -3.73 -40.26 -1.61
N ARG A 70 -4.31 -41.00 -0.65
CA ARG A 70 -5.63 -41.65 -0.84
C ARG A 70 -6.81 -40.69 -0.73
N LEU A 71 -6.67 -39.60 0.01
CA LEU A 71 -7.67 -38.54 0.10
C LEU A 71 -7.66 -37.62 -1.12
N TYR A 72 -6.51 -37.45 -1.75
CA TYR A 72 -6.28 -36.47 -2.81
C TYR A 72 -7.27 -36.55 -3.99
N PRO A 73 -7.59 -37.74 -4.57
CA PRO A 73 -8.61 -37.83 -5.62
C PRO A 73 -10.01 -37.38 -5.21
N ILE A 74 -10.31 -37.43 -3.91
CA ILE A 74 -11.60 -36.96 -3.37
C ILE A 74 -11.58 -35.44 -3.29
N LEU A 75 -10.45 -34.84 -2.90
CA LEU A 75 -10.27 -33.39 -2.89
C LEU A 75 -10.37 -32.82 -4.32
N GLN A 76 -9.77 -33.48 -5.32
CA GLN A 76 -9.93 -33.10 -6.74
C GLN A 76 -11.40 -33.10 -7.17
N ARG A 77 -12.15 -34.17 -6.88
CA ARG A 77 -13.60 -34.25 -7.20
C ARG A 77 -14.44 -33.20 -6.47
N ILE A 78 -14.02 -32.79 -5.28
CA ILE A 78 -14.68 -31.71 -4.54
C ILE A 78 -14.40 -30.38 -5.22
N GLU A 79 -13.15 -30.12 -5.60
CA GLU A 79 -12.75 -28.91 -6.32
C GLU A 79 -13.50 -28.79 -7.66
N GLN A 80 -13.56 -29.87 -8.45
CA GLN A 80 -14.30 -29.93 -9.72
C GLN A 80 -15.76 -29.50 -9.61
N LYS A 81 -16.39 -29.76 -8.45
CA LYS A 81 -17.79 -29.40 -8.18
C LYS A 81 -17.97 -28.00 -7.65
N LEU A 82 -16.94 -27.42 -7.03
CA LEU A 82 -17.00 -26.10 -6.40
C LEU A 82 -16.52 -24.99 -7.33
N TYR A 83 -15.60 -25.29 -8.27
CA TYR A 83 -14.94 -24.28 -9.09
C TYR A 83 -15.16 -24.53 -10.60
N PRO A 84 -15.30 -23.45 -11.39
CA PRO A 84 -15.19 -23.51 -12.85
C PRO A 84 -13.83 -24.05 -13.28
N GLU A 85 -13.76 -24.67 -14.46
CA GLU A 85 -12.56 -25.32 -15.00
C GLU A 85 -11.31 -24.41 -14.95
N GLN A 86 -11.46 -23.11 -15.25
CA GLN A 86 -10.35 -22.15 -15.25
C GLN A 86 -9.76 -21.84 -13.86
N GLN A 87 -10.43 -22.25 -12.78
CA GLN A 87 -10.03 -21.96 -11.40
C GLN A 87 -9.61 -23.22 -10.62
N ARG A 88 -9.65 -24.39 -11.25
CA ARG A 88 -9.27 -25.67 -10.66
C ARG A 88 -7.76 -25.79 -10.72
N LEU A 89 -7.14 -26.12 -9.58
CA LEU A 89 -5.69 -26.19 -9.47
C LEU A 89 -5.20 -27.62 -9.21
N LEU A 90 -6.06 -28.51 -8.68
CA LEU A 90 -5.68 -29.89 -8.35
C LEU A 90 -5.99 -30.87 -9.48
N GLU A 91 -6.92 -30.57 -10.39
CA GLU A 91 -7.50 -31.51 -11.35
C GLU A 91 -6.46 -32.26 -12.19
N ASP A 92 -5.44 -31.57 -12.69
CA ASP A 92 -4.41 -32.14 -13.58
C ASP A 92 -3.09 -32.49 -12.88
N MET A 93 -2.99 -32.30 -11.56
CA MET A 93 -1.76 -32.57 -10.81
C MET A 93 -1.82 -33.94 -10.16
N THR A 94 -0.72 -34.71 -10.25
CA THR A 94 -0.57 -35.91 -9.41
C THR A 94 -0.40 -35.50 -7.94
N PHE A 95 -0.62 -36.44 -7.01
CA PHE A 95 -0.41 -36.13 -5.59
C PHE A 95 1.04 -35.72 -5.29
N ASP A 96 2.00 -36.38 -5.93
CA ASP A 96 3.43 -36.11 -5.71
C ASP A 96 3.81 -34.71 -6.25
N ASP A 97 3.27 -34.30 -7.39
CA ASP A 97 3.45 -32.93 -7.91
C ASP A 97 2.75 -31.90 -7.02
N ALA A 98 1.53 -32.21 -6.55
CA ALA A 98 0.74 -31.29 -5.73
C ALA A 98 1.36 -31.01 -4.36
N VAL A 99 2.09 -31.97 -3.77
CA VAL A 99 2.77 -31.73 -2.48
C VAL A 99 4.10 -30.98 -2.62
N GLU A 100 4.58 -30.82 -3.85
CA GLU A 100 5.77 -30.05 -4.23
C GLU A 100 5.42 -28.65 -4.77
N ASP A 101 4.13 -28.29 -4.83
CA ASP A 101 3.65 -26.97 -5.23
C ASP A 101 2.93 -26.27 -4.06
N ALA A 102 3.40 -25.07 -3.69
CA ALA A 102 2.87 -24.35 -2.54
C ALA A 102 1.39 -23.96 -2.71
N SER A 103 0.95 -23.62 -3.92
CA SER A 103 -0.44 -23.23 -4.23
C SER A 103 -1.37 -24.45 -4.20
N ALA A 104 -0.90 -25.60 -4.68
CA ALA A 104 -1.64 -26.85 -4.65
C ALA A 104 -1.80 -27.39 -3.22
N VAL A 105 -0.76 -27.32 -2.39
CA VAL A 105 -0.88 -27.64 -0.97
C VAL A 105 -1.90 -26.73 -0.27
N GLU A 106 -1.84 -25.41 -0.48
CA GLU A 106 -2.79 -24.45 0.08
C GLU A 106 -4.23 -24.78 -0.34
N ARG A 107 -4.45 -25.04 -1.64
CA ARG A 107 -5.75 -25.43 -2.20
C ARG A 107 -6.24 -26.75 -1.61
N GLY A 108 -5.39 -27.76 -1.51
CA GLY A 108 -5.72 -29.08 -0.95
C GLY A 108 -6.14 -28.99 0.51
N LEU A 109 -5.41 -28.22 1.32
CA LEU A 109 -5.77 -27.97 2.73
C LEU A 109 -7.11 -27.24 2.86
N ARG A 110 -7.39 -26.22 2.02
CA ARG A 110 -8.71 -25.56 1.99
C ARG A 110 -9.84 -26.52 1.60
N MET A 111 -9.62 -27.35 0.60
CA MET A 111 -10.61 -28.35 0.17
C MET A 111 -10.88 -29.35 1.30
N PHE A 112 -9.84 -29.79 2.00
CA PHE A 112 -9.97 -30.67 3.16
C PHE A 112 -10.77 -30.01 4.29
N ASP A 113 -10.41 -28.78 4.67
CA ASP A 113 -11.08 -28.04 5.73
C ASP A 113 -12.57 -27.82 5.42
N GLY A 114 -12.88 -27.35 4.22
CA GLY A 114 -14.27 -27.15 3.77
C GLY A 114 -15.06 -28.47 3.73
N ALA A 115 -14.45 -29.54 3.23
CA ALA A 115 -15.08 -30.87 3.17
C ALA A 115 -15.28 -31.50 4.55
N TRP A 116 -14.36 -31.28 5.48
CA TRP A 116 -14.47 -31.75 6.85
C TRP A 116 -15.56 -30.98 7.61
N ALA A 117 -15.58 -29.65 7.49
CA ALA A 117 -16.63 -28.79 8.06
C ALA A 117 -18.02 -29.15 7.52
N ALA A 118 -18.14 -29.40 6.21
CA ALA A 118 -19.37 -29.86 5.55
C ALA A 118 -19.74 -31.33 5.86
N ARG A 119 -18.94 -32.02 6.68
CA ARG A 119 -19.09 -33.45 7.02
C ARG A 119 -19.08 -34.38 5.80
N LEU A 120 -18.44 -33.97 4.70
CA LEU A 120 -18.17 -34.86 3.55
C LEU A 120 -17.07 -35.86 3.89
N ILE A 121 -16.09 -35.41 4.69
CA ILE A 121 -14.99 -36.22 5.24
C ILE A 121 -15.20 -36.34 6.76
N ALA A 122 -15.10 -37.56 7.30
CA ALA A 122 -15.06 -37.82 8.74
C ALA A 122 -13.70 -38.39 9.15
N VAL A 123 -12.92 -37.61 9.90
CA VAL A 123 -11.66 -38.08 10.49
C VAL A 123 -11.96 -38.86 11.77
N ARG A 124 -11.37 -40.04 11.94
CA ARG A 124 -11.57 -40.89 13.12
C ARG A 124 -10.35 -40.83 14.05
N ALA A 125 -10.60 -40.74 15.35
CA ALA A 125 -9.57 -40.88 16.36
C ALA A 125 -9.26 -42.36 16.65
N ALA A 126 -8.21 -42.62 17.44
CA ALA A 126 -7.75 -43.96 17.78
C ALA A 126 -8.82 -44.83 18.45
N ASP A 127 -9.75 -44.20 19.18
CA ASP A 127 -10.91 -44.83 19.82
C ASP A 127 -12.08 -45.09 18.84
N GLY A 128 -11.91 -44.82 17.55
CA GLY A 128 -12.93 -45.01 16.51
C GLY A 128 -14.02 -43.93 16.47
N LYS A 129 -14.00 -42.97 17.40
CA LYS A 129 -14.97 -41.85 17.40
C LYS A 129 -14.59 -40.81 16.34
N PRO A 130 -15.58 -40.18 15.68
CA PRO A 130 -15.29 -39.11 14.73
C PRO A 130 -14.77 -37.88 15.46
N ILE A 131 -13.76 -37.24 14.88
CA ILE A 131 -13.22 -35.96 15.33
C ILE A 131 -14.13 -34.88 14.74
N ALA A 132 -14.72 -34.06 15.63
CA ALA A 132 -15.55 -32.94 15.21
C ALA A 132 -14.71 -31.89 14.46
N PRO A 133 -15.25 -31.26 13.40
CA PRO A 133 -14.60 -30.11 12.77
C PRO A 133 -14.25 -29.05 13.82
N GLY A 134 -13.02 -28.51 13.76
CA GLY A 134 -12.49 -27.56 14.74
C GLY A 134 -11.75 -28.19 15.92
N ASN A 135 -11.95 -29.48 16.23
CA ASN A 135 -11.14 -30.17 17.25
C ASN A 135 -9.80 -30.66 16.67
N ARG A 136 -8.91 -29.71 16.38
CA ARG A 136 -7.63 -29.99 15.72
C ARG A 136 -6.56 -30.62 16.60
N LYS A 137 -6.74 -30.58 17.93
CA LYS A 137 -5.80 -31.14 18.93
C LYS A 137 -5.95 -32.65 19.14
N ARG A 138 -6.97 -33.26 18.56
CA ARG A 138 -7.23 -34.70 18.72
C ARG A 138 -6.46 -35.51 17.68
N THR A 139 -5.80 -36.59 18.14
CA THR A 139 -5.01 -37.48 17.29
C THR A 139 -5.88 -38.29 16.33
N ALA A 140 -5.56 -38.25 15.04
CA ALA A 140 -6.20 -39.05 14.01
C ALA A 140 -5.61 -40.48 13.96
N ALA A 141 -6.49 -41.48 13.89
CA ALA A 141 -6.10 -42.89 13.86
C ALA A 141 -5.27 -43.27 12.62
N ALA A 142 -5.45 -42.55 11.51
CA ALA A 142 -4.81 -42.85 10.24
C ALA A 142 -3.28 -42.68 10.31
N CYS A 143 -2.81 -41.60 10.94
CA CYS A 143 -1.40 -41.21 10.96
C CYS A 143 -0.78 -41.11 12.36
N GLY A 144 -1.57 -41.09 13.43
CA GLY A 144 -1.06 -40.90 14.80
C GLY A 144 -0.59 -39.47 15.10
N LEU A 145 -0.92 -38.51 14.24
CA LEU A 145 -0.74 -37.08 14.45
C LEU A 145 -2.08 -36.42 14.77
N THR A 146 -2.06 -35.33 15.50
CA THR A 146 -3.20 -34.41 15.58
C THR A 146 -3.46 -33.78 14.21
N VAL A 147 -4.68 -33.30 13.98
CA VAL A 147 -5.00 -32.64 12.70
C VAL A 147 -4.14 -31.37 12.53
N ALA A 148 -3.90 -30.64 13.62
CA ALA A 148 -3.01 -29.46 13.61
C ALA A 148 -1.57 -29.82 13.22
N GLU A 149 -1.01 -30.91 13.76
CA GLU A 149 0.35 -31.36 13.38
C GLU A 149 0.42 -31.82 11.91
N ALA A 150 -0.63 -32.47 11.42
CA ALA A 150 -0.72 -32.89 10.03
C ALA A 150 -0.78 -31.69 9.07
N GLU A 151 -1.64 -30.71 9.36
CA GLU A 151 -1.71 -29.43 8.61
C GLU A 151 -0.36 -28.72 8.64
N ARG A 152 0.28 -28.65 9.81
CA ARG A 152 1.57 -27.98 9.97
C ARG A 152 2.65 -28.60 9.10
N LEU A 153 2.65 -29.94 8.96
CA LEU A 153 3.60 -30.63 8.09
C LEU A 153 3.43 -30.23 6.61
N PHE A 154 2.18 -30.12 6.14
CA PHE A 154 1.90 -29.66 4.78
C PHE A 154 2.24 -28.18 4.60
N ILE A 155 1.95 -27.34 5.59
CA ILE A 155 2.36 -25.92 5.59
C ILE A 155 3.89 -25.80 5.48
N ASP A 156 4.65 -26.53 6.30
CA ASP A 156 6.11 -26.47 6.26
C ASP A 156 6.67 -26.98 4.91
N ARG A 157 6.01 -27.97 4.27
CA ARG A 157 6.33 -28.39 2.90
C ARG A 157 6.02 -27.33 1.86
N ALA A 158 4.89 -26.63 1.98
CA ALA A 158 4.56 -25.54 1.07
C ALA A 158 5.55 -24.37 1.22
N VAL A 159 6.05 -24.11 2.44
CA VAL A 159 7.15 -23.14 2.65
C VAL A 159 8.42 -23.60 1.94
N ASP A 160 8.80 -24.88 2.05
CA ASP A 160 9.96 -25.43 1.34
C ASP A 160 9.81 -25.31 -0.19
N ALA A 161 8.63 -25.63 -0.72
CA ALA A 161 8.32 -25.50 -2.14
C ALA A 161 8.40 -24.04 -2.62
N ALA A 162 7.84 -23.10 -1.85
CA ALA A 162 7.85 -21.67 -2.19
C ALA A 162 9.27 -21.08 -2.20
N PHE A 163 10.17 -21.61 -1.37
CA PHE A 163 11.56 -21.16 -1.23
C PHE A 163 12.57 -22.15 -1.81
N ARG A 164 12.18 -22.97 -2.81
CA ARG A 164 13.06 -23.97 -3.42
C ARG A 164 14.36 -23.35 -3.97
N GLU A 165 14.29 -22.15 -4.52
CA GLU A 165 15.44 -21.40 -5.02
C GLU A 165 16.26 -20.70 -3.92
N ASN A 166 15.70 -20.54 -2.71
CA ASN A 166 16.40 -19.99 -1.55
C ASN A 166 16.04 -20.72 -0.24
N PRO A 167 16.54 -21.95 -0.04
CA PRO A 167 16.15 -22.80 1.10
C PRO A 167 16.50 -22.20 2.46
N THR A 168 17.59 -21.40 2.53
CA THR A 168 18.03 -20.72 3.75
C THR A 168 16.96 -19.74 4.26
N MET A 169 16.25 -19.07 3.35
CA MET A 169 15.13 -18.18 3.71
C MET A 169 13.90 -18.98 4.17
N GLY A 170 13.55 -20.05 3.46
CA GLY A 170 12.44 -20.92 3.84
C GLY A 170 12.62 -21.51 5.25
N ALA A 171 13.83 -21.92 5.60
CA ALA A 171 14.16 -22.45 6.94
C ALA A 171 13.87 -21.44 8.07
N LYS A 172 14.06 -20.13 7.84
CA LYS A 172 13.77 -19.07 8.83
C LYS A 172 12.27 -18.82 9.02
N LEU A 173 11.42 -19.20 8.06
CA LEU A 173 9.97 -19.05 8.12
C LEU A 173 9.24 -20.29 8.66
N LYS A 174 9.90 -21.44 8.70
CA LYS A 174 9.38 -22.63 9.39
C LYS A 174 9.12 -22.30 10.86
N GLY A 175 8.03 -22.82 11.41
CA GLY A 175 7.53 -22.44 12.73
C GLY A 175 6.73 -21.13 12.76
N ALA A 176 7.15 -20.09 12.01
CA ALA A 176 6.52 -18.76 12.05
C ALA A 176 5.11 -18.72 11.45
N VAL A 177 4.85 -19.56 10.44
CA VAL A 177 3.58 -19.60 9.70
C VAL A 177 2.68 -20.72 10.24
N GLY A 178 1.70 -20.38 11.06
CA GLY A 178 0.87 -21.37 11.79
C GLY A 178 -0.29 -21.97 11.00
N ASP A 179 -0.73 -21.32 9.93
CA ASP A 179 -2.01 -21.57 9.29
C ASP A 179 -2.00 -21.28 7.77
N LEU A 180 -3.17 -21.43 7.14
CA LEU A 180 -3.38 -21.18 5.72
C LEU A 180 -3.22 -19.70 5.34
N GLU A 181 -3.51 -18.78 6.24
CA GLU A 181 -3.33 -17.35 5.97
C GLU A 181 -1.84 -17.01 5.85
N GLY A 182 -1.02 -17.57 6.75
CA GLY A 182 0.42 -17.37 6.69
C GLY A 182 1.06 -17.99 5.43
N LEU A 183 0.50 -19.03 4.81
CA LEU A 183 0.98 -19.54 3.50
C LEU A 183 0.83 -18.50 2.38
N ARG A 184 -0.26 -17.72 2.39
CA ARG A 184 -0.42 -16.60 1.44
C ARG A 184 0.68 -15.56 1.65
N LYS A 185 1.03 -15.26 2.91
CA LYS A 185 2.12 -14.34 3.26
C LYS A 185 3.48 -14.87 2.81
N VAL A 186 3.76 -16.15 3.02
CA VAL A 186 4.97 -16.84 2.54
C VAL A 186 5.15 -16.67 1.05
N ARG A 187 4.09 -16.84 0.26
CA ARG A 187 4.14 -16.64 -1.20
C ARG A 187 4.45 -15.21 -1.60
N LEU A 188 3.89 -14.23 -0.91
CA LEU A 188 4.21 -12.81 -1.16
C LEU A 188 5.70 -12.54 -0.89
N ILE A 189 6.24 -13.10 0.20
CA ILE A 189 7.65 -12.92 0.57
C ILE A 189 8.58 -13.71 -0.36
N ALA A 190 8.16 -14.89 -0.84
CA ALA A 190 8.94 -15.71 -1.76
C ALA A 190 9.19 -15.03 -3.11
N ASN A 191 8.30 -14.12 -3.51
CA ASN A 191 8.42 -13.36 -4.76
C ASN A 191 9.39 -12.16 -4.66
N LEU A 192 9.99 -11.91 -3.49
CA LEU A 192 10.97 -10.84 -3.34
C LEU A 192 12.26 -11.18 -4.11
N ASP A 193 12.74 -10.24 -4.92
CA ASP A 193 14.02 -10.39 -5.59
C ASP A 193 15.20 -10.34 -4.58
N ALA A 194 16.35 -10.90 -4.98
CA ALA A 194 17.51 -11.02 -4.11
C ALA A 194 18.03 -9.67 -3.58
N LEU A 195 17.95 -8.59 -4.37
CA LEU A 195 18.39 -7.27 -3.94
C LEU A 195 17.42 -6.64 -2.94
N THR A 196 16.12 -6.86 -3.11
CA THR A 196 15.09 -6.43 -2.15
C THR A 196 15.30 -7.12 -0.81
N VAL A 197 15.52 -8.44 -0.83
CA VAL A 197 15.88 -9.22 0.35
C VAL A 197 17.13 -8.68 1.03
N GLU A 198 18.19 -8.38 0.26
CA GLU A 198 19.43 -7.84 0.79
C GLU A 198 19.22 -6.48 1.49
N GLU A 199 18.49 -5.55 0.86
CA GLU A 199 18.27 -4.22 1.43
C GLU A 199 17.34 -4.25 2.66
N PHE A 200 16.29 -5.08 2.67
CA PHE A 200 15.48 -5.30 3.87
C PHE A 200 16.31 -5.94 4.99
N SER A 201 17.15 -6.93 4.68
CA SER A 201 18.02 -7.56 5.68
C SER A 201 19.04 -6.57 6.26
N LYS A 202 19.57 -5.64 5.47
CA LYS A 202 20.46 -4.57 5.96
C LYS A 202 19.72 -3.58 6.88
N GLY A 203 18.46 -3.29 6.58
CA GLY A 203 17.67 -2.30 7.32
C GLY A 203 17.01 -2.84 8.60
N LEU A 204 16.47 -4.05 8.54
CA LEU A 204 15.70 -4.67 9.63
C LEU A 204 16.50 -5.73 10.41
N GLY A 205 17.72 -6.02 9.96
CA GLY A 205 18.60 -7.02 10.57
C GLY A 205 18.19 -8.46 10.31
N GLN A 206 18.72 -9.39 11.11
CA GLN A 206 18.54 -10.84 10.91
C GLN A 206 17.09 -11.31 11.08
N ASN A 207 16.25 -10.51 11.74
CA ASN A 207 14.86 -10.84 12.06
C ASN A 207 13.84 -10.29 11.04
N PHE A 208 14.29 -9.78 9.89
CA PHE A 208 13.38 -9.15 8.92
C PHE A 208 12.28 -10.11 8.42
N MET A 209 12.61 -11.37 8.15
CA MET A 209 11.64 -12.37 7.65
C MET A 209 10.50 -12.63 8.65
N PRO A 210 10.78 -12.96 9.94
CA PRO A 210 9.74 -13.01 10.96
C PRO A 210 8.94 -11.72 11.12
N GLN A 211 9.56 -10.54 10.95
CA GLN A 211 8.85 -9.26 11.03
C GLN A 211 7.85 -9.11 9.88
N LEU A 212 8.26 -9.36 8.64
CA LEU A 212 7.38 -9.31 7.47
C LEU A 212 6.23 -10.33 7.58
N ALA A 213 6.51 -11.54 8.05
CA ALA A 213 5.49 -12.58 8.22
C ALA A 213 4.40 -12.23 9.25
N ARG A 214 4.69 -11.35 10.20
CA ARG A 214 3.74 -10.89 11.24
C ARG A 214 2.86 -9.75 10.79
N LEU A 215 3.18 -9.08 9.68
CA LEU A 215 2.37 -7.96 9.19
C LEU A 215 0.95 -8.42 8.79
N PRO A 216 -0.06 -7.56 8.92
CA PRO A 216 -1.34 -7.69 8.23
C PRO A 216 -1.15 -7.97 6.73
N GLY A 217 -2.06 -8.72 6.12
CA GLY A 217 -1.89 -9.20 4.74
C GLY A 217 -1.86 -8.10 3.68
N ASP A 218 -2.65 -7.04 3.88
CA ASP A 218 -2.67 -5.81 3.08
C ASP A 218 -1.38 -5.00 3.23
N GLN A 219 -0.90 -4.82 4.46
CA GLN A 219 0.36 -4.14 4.73
C GLN A 219 1.55 -4.89 4.14
N LEU A 220 1.61 -6.22 4.31
CA LEU A 220 2.62 -7.04 3.67
C LEU A 220 2.56 -6.90 2.15
N ALA A 221 1.37 -6.97 1.56
CA ALA A 221 1.19 -6.81 0.12
C ALA A 221 1.68 -5.45 -0.38
N ALA A 222 1.55 -4.38 0.41
CA ALA A 222 2.10 -3.07 0.08
C ALA A 222 3.63 -3.01 0.25
N VAL A 223 4.18 -3.53 1.36
CA VAL A 223 5.64 -3.56 1.61
C VAL A 223 6.39 -4.32 0.52
N VAL A 224 5.87 -5.46 0.05
CA VAL A 224 6.54 -6.26 -1.00
C VAL A 224 6.52 -5.59 -2.38
N LYS A 225 5.73 -4.53 -2.59
CA LYS A 225 5.80 -3.71 -3.82
C LYS A 225 7.05 -2.82 -3.85
N LEU A 226 7.66 -2.55 -2.69
CA LEU A 226 8.86 -1.73 -2.61
C LEU A 226 10.04 -2.44 -3.28
N LYS A 227 10.53 -1.85 -4.36
CA LYS A 227 11.76 -2.25 -5.07
C LYS A 227 13.04 -1.80 -4.34
N PRO A 228 14.23 -2.35 -4.69
CA PRO A 228 15.48 -2.05 -4.00
C PRO A 228 15.85 -0.55 -4.01
N TYR A 229 15.51 0.15 -5.10
CA TYR A 229 15.78 1.57 -5.24
C TYR A 229 14.88 2.46 -4.37
N HIS A 230 13.80 1.92 -3.78
CA HIS A 230 13.05 2.60 -2.72
C HIS A 230 13.64 2.29 -1.35
N ILE A 231 13.90 1.01 -1.08
CA ILE A 231 14.32 0.51 0.23
C ILE A 231 15.69 1.09 0.62
N ARG A 232 16.64 1.11 -0.32
CA ARG A 232 17.99 1.60 -0.07
C ARG A 232 18.03 3.06 0.39
N PRO A 233 17.46 4.06 -0.33
CA PRO A 233 17.46 5.43 0.15
C PRO A 233 16.65 5.59 1.44
N LEU A 234 15.50 4.93 1.58
CA LEU A 234 14.72 4.95 2.85
C LEU A 234 15.58 4.47 4.03
N ARG A 235 16.34 3.39 3.87
CA ARG A 235 17.27 2.88 4.88
C ARG A 235 18.38 3.87 5.20
N MET A 236 18.90 4.57 4.19
CA MET A 236 19.98 5.55 4.39
C MET A 236 19.49 6.79 5.16
N ILE A 237 18.30 7.27 4.83
CA ILE A 237 17.68 8.45 5.45
C ILE A 237 17.23 8.12 6.88
N LEU A 238 16.44 7.06 7.04
CA LEU A 238 15.84 6.71 8.32
C LEU A 238 16.84 6.05 9.28
N ALA A 239 17.91 5.45 8.75
CA ALA A 239 18.96 4.77 9.52
C ALA A 239 18.36 3.80 10.57
N ARG A 240 18.43 4.15 11.86
CA ARG A 240 17.91 3.34 12.97
C ARG A 240 16.38 3.22 12.96
N ASP A 241 15.71 4.21 12.39
CA ASP A 241 14.26 4.32 12.30
C ASP A 241 13.68 3.63 11.06
N PHE A 242 14.50 2.95 10.25
CA PHE A 242 14.01 2.25 9.06
C PHE A 242 12.88 1.24 9.36
N HIS A 243 12.88 0.64 10.55
CA HIS A 243 11.81 -0.27 10.98
C HIS A 243 10.42 0.40 11.03
N LYS A 244 10.34 1.73 11.16
CA LYS A 244 9.09 2.50 11.13
C LYS A 244 8.39 2.44 9.77
N VAL A 245 9.10 2.14 8.68
CA VAL A 245 8.49 1.90 7.35
C VAL A 245 7.46 0.78 7.41
N LEU A 246 7.67 -0.22 8.27
CA LEU A 246 6.71 -1.32 8.46
C LEU A 246 5.46 -0.91 9.26
N GLN A 247 5.39 0.33 9.75
CA GLN A 247 4.24 0.88 10.46
C GLN A 247 3.42 1.84 9.59
N TRP A 248 3.93 2.19 8.41
CA TRP A 248 3.19 2.99 7.44
C TRP A 248 1.94 2.27 6.95
N THR A 249 0.92 3.05 6.60
CA THR A 249 -0.34 2.51 6.09
C THR A 249 -0.12 1.81 4.74
N PRO A 250 -0.92 0.78 4.41
CA PRO A 250 -0.84 0.10 3.11
C PRO A 250 -0.96 1.08 1.92
N GLU A 251 -1.82 2.09 2.05
CA GLU A 251 -2.06 3.11 1.03
C GLU A 251 -0.83 3.99 0.80
N PHE A 252 -0.16 4.41 1.88
CA PHE A 252 1.04 5.23 1.81
C PHE A 252 2.21 4.46 1.18
N LEU A 253 2.45 3.23 1.63
CA LEU A 253 3.46 2.33 1.05
C LEU A 253 3.21 2.07 -0.43
N THR A 254 1.94 1.88 -0.81
CA THR A 254 1.55 1.69 -2.20
C THR A 254 1.81 2.95 -3.02
N ALA A 255 1.47 4.14 -2.52
CA ALA A 255 1.76 5.40 -3.19
C ALA A 255 3.27 5.59 -3.42
N VAL A 256 4.11 5.30 -2.42
CA VAL A 256 5.57 5.34 -2.57
C VAL A 256 6.05 4.38 -3.66
N ALA A 257 5.58 3.12 -3.63
CA ALA A 257 6.01 2.09 -4.56
C ALA A 257 5.58 2.34 -6.01
N GLU A 258 4.44 2.99 -6.22
CA GLU A 258 3.86 3.24 -7.54
C GLU A 258 4.29 4.59 -8.12
N SER A 259 4.51 5.61 -7.29
CA SER A 259 4.77 6.98 -7.74
C SER A 259 6.26 7.36 -7.77
N PHE A 260 7.11 6.76 -6.93
CA PHE A 260 8.55 7.02 -7.00
C PHE A 260 9.24 6.04 -7.95
N THR A 261 10.02 6.59 -8.87
CA THR A 261 10.63 5.85 -9.98
C THR A 261 12.15 5.89 -9.96
N CYS A 262 12.76 6.78 -9.17
CA CYS A 262 14.21 6.85 -8.99
C CYS A 262 14.61 7.07 -7.52
N VAL A 263 15.89 6.81 -7.22
CA VAL A 263 16.47 6.95 -5.87
C VAL A 263 16.43 8.40 -5.40
N GLU A 264 16.63 9.32 -6.33
CA GLU A 264 16.73 10.75 -6.06
C GLU A 264 15.42 11.35 -5.54
N GLN A 265 14.24 10.87 -5.95
CA GLN A 265 12.97 11.36 -5.38
C GLN A 265 12.89 11.15 -3.86
N ILE A 266 13.26 9.96 -3.37
CA ILE A 266 13.27 9.67 -1.93
C ILE A 266 14.41 10.39 -1.23
N ARG A 267 15.60 10.39 -1.82
CA ARG A 267 16.77 11.06 -1.25
C ARG A 267 16.56 12.57 -1.10
N ASP A 268 15.92 13.19 -2.08
CA ASP A 268 15.73 14.62 -2.11
C ASP A 268 14.64 15.06 -1.11
N LEU A 269 13.65 14.20 -0.83
CA LEU A 269 12.71 14.36 0.30
C LEU A 269 13.39 14.20 1.66
N ASP A 270 14.34 13.27 1.78
CA ASP A 270 15.07 13.00 3.03
C ASP A 270 14.11 12.66 4.18
N ASP A 271 14.39 13.11 5.40
CA ASP A 271 13.57 12.84 6.59
C ASP A 271 12.18 13.46 6.51
N SER A 272 11.97 14.49 5.68
CA SER A 272 10.66 15.13 5.47
C SER A 272 9.61 14.16 4.91
N ILE A 273 10.00 13.00 4.37
CA ILE A 273 9.04 11.94 3.99
C ILE A 273 8.23 11.42 5.18
N LEU A 274 8.78 11.51 6.40
CA LEU A 274 8.09 11.08 7.63
C LEU A 274 6.96 12.01 8.03
N ASP A 275 6.99 13.26 7.57
CA ASP A 275 5.99 14.27 7.92
C ASP A 275 4.81 14.27 6.95
N ILE A 276 4.83 13.40 5.93
CA ILE A 276 3.74 13.27 4.95
C ILE A 276 2.74 12.25 5.47
N GLU A 277 1.53 12.71 5.80
CA GLU A 277 0.45 11.83 6.27
C GLU A 277 -0.45 11.35 5.12
N ASP A 278 -0.67 12.20 4.11
CA ASP A 278 -1.60 11.92 3.00
C ASP A 278 -0.91 11.13 1.87
N PRO A 279 -1.34 9.90 1.53
CA PRO A 279 -0.81 9.16 0.40
C PRO A 279 -0.93 9.89 -0.94
N GLU A 280 -1.92 10.77 -1.11
CA GLU A 280 -2.07 11.55 -2.34
C GLU A 280 -0.95 12.59 -2.50
N ALA A 281 -0.41 13.13 -1.40
CA ALA A 281 0.76 14.00 -1.45
C ALA A 281 1.98 13.28 -2.04
N ILE A 282 2.18 12.00 -1.71
CA ILE A 282 3.23 11.16 -2.32
C ILE A 282 3.00 11.00 -3.82
N ARG A 283 1.76 10.76 -4.26
CA ARG A 283 1.44 10.62 -5.69
C ARG A 283 1.73 11.92 -6.45
N VAL A 284 1.33 13.05 -5.88
CA VAL A 284 1.61 14.37 -6.43
C VAL A 284 3.12 14.59 -6.54
N LEU A 285 3.89 14.38 -5.45
CA LEU A 285 5.36 14.50 -5.47
C LEU A 285 6.02 13.55 -6.46
N GLY A 286 5.49 12.33 -6.60
CA GLY A 286 5.99 11.35 -7.56
C GLY A 286 5.80 11.76 -9.02
N ALA A 287 4.78 12.58 -9.30
CA ALA A 287 4.48 13.15 -10.62
C ALA A 287 5.26 14.44 -10.92
N TRP A 288 6.11 14.92 -10.01
CA TRP A 288 6.99 16.05 -10.28
C TRP A 288 8.07 15.67 -11.29
N THR A 289 8.57 16.65 -12.03
CA THR A 289 9.43 16.40 -13.18
C THR A 289 10.80 15.88 -12.74
N ILE A 290 11.28 14.86 -13.48
CA ILE A 290 12.56 14.18 -13.29
C ILE A 290 13.36 14.34 -14.58
N ILE A 291 14.58 14.85 -14.49
CA ILE A 291 15.46 15.10 -15.63
C ILE A 291 16.66 14.16 -15.54
N ASP A 292 16.92 13.39 -16.59
CA ASP A 292 18.14 12.58 -16.69
C ASP A 292 19.34 13.50 -16.94
N ILE A 293 20.28 13.51 -16.00
CA ILE A 293 21.51 14.32 -16.04
C ILE A 293 22.76 13.44 -16.18
N THR A 294 22.60 12.16 -16.54
CA THR A 294 23.70 11.18 -16.57
C THR A 294 24.87 11.63 -17.42
N ASP A 295 24.60 12.18 -18.61
CA ASP A 295 25.65 12.62 -19.54
C ASP A 295 26.41 13.82 -19.01
N LYS A 296 25.69 14.84 -18.51
CA LYS A 296 26.28 16.01 -17.85
C LYS A 296 27.19 15.60 -16.69
N VAL A 297 26.72 14.70 -15.82
CA VAL A 297 27.52 14.20 -14.69
C VAL A 297 28.74 13.42 -15.18
N ASN A 298 28.63 12.63 -16.24
CA ASN A 298 29.74 11.89 -16.81
C ASN A 298 30.79 12.79 -17.49
N GLU A 299 30.36 13.89 -18.10
CA GLU A 299 31.25 14.92 -18.64
C GLU A 299 32.04 15.62 -17.53
N GLU A 300 31.37 16.04 -16.45
CA GLU A 300 32.02 16.62 -15.27
C GLU A 300 33.02 15.65 -14.62
N ARG A 301 32.66 14.37 -14.50
CA ARG A 301 33.55 13.33 -13.97
C ARG A 301 34.77 13.12 -14.86
N ARG A 302 34.58 13.09 -16.19
CA ARG A 302 35.68 12.99 -17.14
C ARG A 302 36.63 14.19 -17.02
N ALA A 303 36.08 15.40 -16.90
CA ALA A 303 36.89 16.61 -16.69
C ALA A 303 37.72 16.55 -15.39
N ARG A 304 37.24 15.83 -14.37
CA ARG A 304 37.95 15.57 -13.10
C ARG A 304 38.83 14.29 -13.11
N GLY A 305 39.01 13.65 -14.27
CA GLY A 305 39.78 12.41 -14.39
C GLY A 305 39.14 11.18 -13.72
N GLN A 306 37.85 11.23 -13.41
CA GLN A 306 37.11 10.14 -12.77
C GLN A 306 36.45 9.21 -13.79
N SER A 307 36.26 7.95 -13.41
CA SER A 307 35.54 6.98 -14.23
C SER A 307 34.06 7.36 -14.38
N ARG A 308 33.51 7.03 -15.55
CA ARG A 308 32.08 7.17 -15.86
C ARG A 308 31.23 6.38 -14.86
N LEU A 309 30.06 6.92 -14.55
CA LEU A 309 29.06 6.23 -13.76
C LEU A 309 28.46 5.06 -14.56
N LYS A 310 28.21 3.95 -13.86
CA LYS A 310 27.58 2.75 -14.43
C LYS A 310 26.05 2.81 -14.45
N GLY A 311 25.44 3.78 -13.77
CA GLY A 311 23.99 3.90 -13.62
C GLY A 311 23.50 5.31 -13.91
N ARG A 312 22.19 5.44 -14.12
CA ARG A 312 21.54 6.73 -14.38
C ARG A 312 21.57 7.64 -13.14
N ARG A 313 21.56 8.94 -13.41
CA ARG A 313 21.46 10.00 -12.41
C ARG A 313 20.39 10.98 -12.82
N PHE A 314 19.58 11.36 -11.85
CA PHE A 314 18.46 12.24 -12.08
C PHE A 314 18.56 13.51 -11.22
N GLU A 315 18.10 14.62 -11.79
CA GLU A 315 17.75 15.83 -11.05
C GLU A 315 16.23 15.88 -10.93
N THR A 316 15.72 16.06 -9.71
CA THR A 316 14.28 16.11 -9.44
C THR A 316 13.85 17.53 -9.07
N ASP A 317 12.59 17.88 -9.34
CA ASP A 317 12.03 19.13 -8.80
C ASP A 317 11.98 19.17 -7.29
N ILE A 318 11.84 18.01 -6.64
CA ILE A 318 11.88 17.91 -5.17
C ILE A 318 13.22 18.46 -4.68
N GLY A 319 14.32 18.00 -5.26
CA GLY A 319 15.67 18.46 -4.91
C GLY A 319 15.97 19.89 -5.36
N ALA A 320 15.40 20.35 -6.47
CA ALA A 320 15.53 21.74 -6.91
C ALA A 320 14.77 22.69 -5.97
N LEU A 321 13.52 22.37 -5.63
CA LEU A 321 12.71 23.18 -4.75
C LEU A 321 13.26 23.21 -3.32
N ARG A 322 13.77 22.09 -2.81
CA ARG A 322 14.44 22.05 -1.50
C ARG A 322 15.64 23.00 -1.43
N ARG A 323 16.41 23.11 -2.51
CA ARG A 323 17.52 24.10 -2.60
C ARG A 323 17.01 25.54 -2.64
N ILE A 324 15.86 25.78 -3.28
CA ILE A 324 15.23 27.10 -3.36
C ILE A 324 14.68 27.50 -1.99
N LEU A 325 13.87 26.66 -1.34
CA LEU A 325 13.18 27.01 -0.10
C LEU A 325 14.02 26.82 1.15
N GLY A 326 15.08 26.01 1.10
CA GLY A 326 15.92 25.73 2.26
C GLY A 326 15.12 25.13 3.41
N GLY A 327 15.14 25.79 4.57
CA GLY A 327 14.47 25.31 5.79
C GLY A 327 12.95 25.22 5.68
N SER A 328 12.30 26.05 4.86
CA SER A 328 10.84 26.04 4.69
C SER A 328 10.32 24.87 3.85
N PHE A 329 11.21 24.05 3.29
CA PHE A 329 10.81 22.91 2.46
C PHE A 329 10.06 21.84 3.26
N SER A 330 10.50 21.53 4.49
CA SER A 330 9.82 20.52 5.33
C SER A 330 8.39 20.96 5.66
N GLU A 331 8.20 22.23 6.01
CA GLU A 331 6.87 22.81 6.28
C GLU A 331 5.95 22.78 5.05
N LEU A 332 6.51 22.89 3.84
CA LEU A 332 5.76 22.77 2.60
C LEU A 332 5.34 21.33 2.33
N VAL A 333 6.23 20.36 2.53
CA VAL A 333 5.97 18.93 2.28
C VAL A 333 4.86 18.38 3.18
N GLN A 334 4.68 18.98 4.37
CA GLN A 334 3.58 18.69 5.29
C GLN A 334 2.21 19.21 4.81
N ARG A 335 2.17 20.04 3.78
CA ARG A 335 0.91 20.63 3.29
C ARG A 335 0.16 19.65 2.39
N GLY A 336 -1.13 19.91 2.25
CA GLY A 336 -2.01 19.06 1.45
C GLY A 336 -1.62 18.99 -0.03
N PRO A 337 -2.11 17.95 -0.75
CA PRO A 337 -1.72 17.65 -2.13
C PRO A 337 -1.98 18.80 -3.12
N ALA A 338 -2.98 19.64 -2.87
CA ALA A 338 -3.29 20.81 -3.70
C ALA A 338 -2.13 21.80 -3.76
N LEU A 339 -1.49 22.08 -2.62
CA LEU A 339 -0.40 23.02 -2.56
C LEU A 339 0.86 22.43 -3.20
N LEU A 340 1.14 21.14 -2.96
CA LEU A 340 2.24 20.45 -3.64
C LEU A 340 2.05 20.45 -5.17
N ALA A 341 0.81 20.25 -5.65
CA ALA A 341 0.52 20.32 -7.08
C ALA A 341 0.71 21.74 -7.64
N ALA A 342 0.38 22.78 -6.85
CA ALA A 342 0.69 24.16 -7.21
C ALA A 342 2.21 24.39 -7.37
N TYR A 343 3.04 23.91 -6.44
CA TYR A 343 4.49 24.03 -6.57
C TYR A 343 5.06 23.21 -7.74
N ALA A 344 4.47 22.07 -8.07
CA ALA A 344 4.81 21.32 -9.28
C ALA A 344 4.66 22.19 -10.53
N GLN A 345 3.50 22.85 -10.66
CA GLN A 345 3.21 23.76 -11.78
C GLN A 345 4.16 24.96 -11.79
N ILE A 346 4.43 25.56 -10.62
CA ILE A 346 5.33 26.71 -10.51
C ILE A 346 6.76 26.33 -10.92
N MET A 347 7.23 25.13 -10.55
CA MET A 347 8.54 24.63 -10.96
C MET A 347 8.63 24.38 -12.46
N ASP A 348 7.57 23.85 -13.08
CA ASP A 348 7.50 23.70 -14.53
C ASP A 348 7.52 25.06 -15.24
N ASP A 349 6.74 26.03 -14.76
CA ASP A 349 6.73 27.40 -15.28
C ASP A 349 8.12 28.05 -15.14
N LEU A 350 8.79 27.88 -13.98
CA LEU A 350 10.15 28.38 -13.73
C LEU A 350 11.17 27.83 -14.73
N ARG A 351 11.05 26.56 -15.12
CA ARG A 351 11.95 25.96 -16.12
C ARG A 351 11.70 26.50 -17.53
N ALA A 352 10.45 26.75 -17.87
CA ALA A 352 10.08 27.31 -19.16
C ALA A 352 10.58 28.76 -19.33
N LEU A 353 10.86 29.46 -18.22
CA LEU A 353 11.42 30.80 -18.26
C LEU A 353 12.87 30.83 -18.76
N PRO A 354 13.25 31.88 -19.51
CA PRO A 354 14.65 32.19 -19.81
C PRO A 354 15.51 32.30 -18.54
N PRO A 355 16.78 31.87 -18.55
CA PRO A 355 17.65 31.87 -17.37
C PRO A 355 17.71 33.20 -16.61
N GLU A 356 17.69 34.33 -17.33
CA GLU A 356 17.76 35.68 -16.77
C GLU A 356 16.52 36.09 -15.96
N LYS A 357 15.37 35.44 -16.17
CA LYS A 357 14.11 35.71 -15.44
C LYS A 357 13.88 34.77 -14.26
N ARG A 358 14.69 33.73 -14.13
CA ARG A 358 14.54 32.71 -13.07
C ARG A 358 14.81 33.24 -11.66
N PRO A 359 15.82 34.12 -11.42
CA PRO A 359 16.06 34.67 -10.09
C PRO A 359 14.85 35.39 -9.52
N ASP A 360 14.24 36.31 -10.28
CA ASP A 360 13.05 37.04 -9.84
C ASP A 360 11.88 36.10 -9.51
N ARG A 361 11.68 35.06 -10.34
CA ARG A 361 10.64 34.05 -10.10
C ARG A 361 10.93 33.21 -8.85
N ILE A 362 12.18 32.89 -8.57
CA ILE A 362 12.60 32.20 -7.35
C ILE A 362 12.32 33.07 -6.12
N ASP A 363 12.59 34.37 -6.18
CA ASP A 363 12.30 35.30 -5.08
C ASP A 363 10.78 35.41 -4.85
N GLN A 364 9.99 35.47 -5.92
CA GLN A 364 8.53 35.40 -5.85
C GLN A 364 8.04 34.10 -5.17
N MET A 365 8.67 32.96 -5.46
CA MET A 365 8.34 31.69 -4.80
C MET A 365 8.64 31.73 -3.30
N ARG A 366 9.77 32.32 -2.90
CA ARG A 366 10.12 32.48 -1.47
C ARG A 366 9.08 33.35 -0.76
N VAL A 367 8.75 34.52 -1.33
CA VAL A 367 7.72 35.43 -0.78
C VAL A 367 6.38 34.72 -0.67
N PHE A 368 5.97 33.96 -1.68
CA PHE A 368 4.74 33.18 -1.63
C PHE A 368 4.74 32.16 -0.49
N THR A 369 5.85 31.44 -0.32
CA THR A 369 6.05 30.44 0.73
C THR A 369 5.98 31.07 2.12
N GLU A 370 6.72 32.16 2.33
CA GLU A 370 6.89 32.79 3.63
C GLU A 370 5.64 33.57 4.07
N ARG A 371 4.89 34.13 3.11
CA ARG A 371 3.82 35.09 3.41
C ARG A 371 2.41 34.56 3.18
N TYR A 372 2.20 33.72 2.17
CA TYR A 372 0.86 33.41 1.69
C TYR A 372 0.44 31.96 1.84
N VAL A 373 1.38 31.02 1.85
CA VAL A 373 1.09 29.57 1.89
C VAL A 373 0.14 29.19 3.02
N GLU A 374 0.27 29.79 4.20
CA GLU A 374 -0.59 29.50 5.36
C GLU A 374 -2.09 29.80 5.09
N TYR A 375 -2.39 30.76 4.21
CA TYR A 375 -3.75 31.16 3.88
C TYR A 375 -4.31 30.44 2.64
N MET A 376 -3.53 29.60 1.97
CA MET A 376 -3.91 28.98 0.70
C MET A 376 -4.73 27.71 0.90
N THR A 377 -6.02 27.80 0.58
CA THR A 377 -6.88 26.62 0.44
C THR A 377 -6.84 26.08 -0.99
N PRO A 378 -7.21 24.81 -1.23
CA PRO A 378 -7.32 24.27 -2.59
C PRO A 378 -8.18 25.13 -3.52
N GLN A 379 -9.28 25.70 -3.00
CA GLN A 379 -10.19 26.55 -3.77
C GLN A 379 -9.53 27.87 -4.17
N VAL A 380 -8.71 28.46 -3.29
CA VAL A 380 -7.97 29.70 -3.60
C VAL A 380 -6.90 29.44 -4.66
N LEU A 381 -6.15 28.33 -4.55
CA LEU A 381 -5.13 27.97 -5.55
C LEU A 381 -5.74 27.75 -6.94
N VAL A 382 -6.93 27.13 -7.01
CA VAL A 382 -7.69 26.95 -8.25
C VAL A 382 -8.25 28.29 -8.76
N ALA A 383 -8.77 29.13 -7.87
CA ALA A 383 -9.30 30.44 -8.22
C ALA A 383 -8.22 31.35 -8.82
N LEU A 384 -7.00 31.30 -8.29
CA LEU A 384 -5.80 31.99 -8.79
C LEU A 384 -5.22 31.36 -10.07
N LYS A 385 -5.78 30.25 -10.56
CA LYS A 385 -5.26 29.49 -11.72
C LYS A 385 -3.81 29.05 -11.54
N ILE A 386 -3.37 28.80 -10.31
CA ILE A 386 -2.04 28.25 -10.02
C ILE A 386 -2.07 26.72 -10.24
N VAL A 387 -3.16 26.08 -9.82
CA VAL A 387 -3.41 24.64 -10.02
C VAL A 387 -4.78 24.42 -10.66
N GLY A 388 -4.94 23.31 -11.39
CA GLY A 388 -6.21 22.88 -11.94
C GLY A 388 -7.14 22.27 -10.89
N PRO A 389 -8.41 22.04 -11.23
CA PRO A 389 -9.32 21.30 -10.35
C PRO A 389 -8.78 19.91 -10.03
N ASN A 390 -9.08 19.39 -8.84
CA ASN A 390 -8.61 18.08 -8.36
C ASN A 390 -7.08 17.93 -8.35
N ASN A 391 -6.35 19.02 -8.03
CA ASN A 391 -4.89 19.04 -7.92
C ASN A 391 -4.17 18.67 -9.24
N THR A 392 -4.82 18.91 -10.37
CA THR A 392 -4.26 18.61 -11.70
C THR A 392 -3.40 19.76 -12.20
N ARG A 393 -2.47 19.46 -13.12
CA ARG A 393 -1.70 20.49 -13.82
C ARG A 393 -2.62 21.32 -14.71
N VAL A 394 -2.30 22.61 -14.88
CA VAL A 394 -3.05 23.49 -15.78
C VAL A 394 -2.46 23.35 -17.19
N THR A 395 -3.04 22.46 -18.01
CA THR A 395 -2.53 22.20 -19.37
C THR A 395 -3.00 23.20 -20.40
N ASP A 396 -4.21 23.76 -20.23
CA ASP A 396 -4.86 24.64 -21.20
C ASP A 396 -4.95 26.08 -20.67
N ARG A 397 -3.80 26.70 -20.41
CA ARG A 397 -3.76 28.12 -20.01
C ARG A 397 -4.14 29.02 -21.18
N GLN A 398 -5.15 29.87 -20.99
CA GLN A 398 -5.42 30.96 -21.92
C GLN A 398 -4.31 32.02 -21.78
N PRO A 399 -3.94 32.74 -22.85
CA PRO A 399 -2.95 33.83 -22.76
C PRO A 399 -3.33 34.93 -21.76
N THR A 400 -4.63 35.06 -21.47
CA THR A 400 -5.20 36.01 -20.52
C THR A 400 -5.24 35.49 -19.09
N ASP A 401 -5.00 34.19 -18.85
CA ASP A 401 -4.90 33.66 -17.50
C ASP A 401 -3.68 34.24 -16.78
N PRO A 402 -3.76 34.42 -15.44
CA PRO A 402 -2.64 34.95 -14.67
C PRO A 402 -1.47 33.96 -14.65
N THR A 403 -0.25 34.43 -14.92
CA THR A 403 0.97 33.70 -14.56
C THR A 403 1.08 33.59 -13.04
N PHE A 404 1.94 32.71 -12.52
CA PHE A 404 2.19 32.67 -11.06
C PHE A 404 2.63 34.03 -10.49
N GLY A 405 3.49 34.78 -11.21
CA GLY A 405 3.95 36.11 -10.77
C GLY A 405 2.81 37.13 -10.76
N GLU A 406 1.93 37.10 -11.76
CA GLU A 406 0.72 37.93 -11.78
C GLU A 406 -0.22 37.55 -10.63
N ALA A 407 -0.42 36.26 -10.37
CA ALA A 407 -1.22 35.78 -9.24
C ALA A 407 -0.65 36.24 -7.89
N LEU A 408 0.67 36.17 -7.71
CA LEU A 408 1.33 36.70 -6.51
C LEU A 408 1.13 38.22 -6.38
N ASN A 409 1.27 38.97 -7.48
CA ASN A 409 1.07 40.41 -7.46
C ASN A 409 -0.38 40.81 -7.18
N LEU A 410 -1.36 39.98 -7.59
CA LEU A 410 -2.74 40.13 -7.16
C LEU A 410 -2.84 39.97 -5.63
N LEU A 411 -2.24 38.94 -5.06
CA LEU A 411 -2.24 38.71 -3.60
C LEU A 411 -1.55 39.85 -2.84
N GLU A 412 -0.38 40.31 -3.28
CA GLU A 412 0.32 41.47 -2.72
C GLU A 412 -0.53 42.75 -2.79
N GLY A 413 -1.22 42.96 -3.91
CA GLY A 413 -2.15 44.06 -4.05
C GLY A 413 -3.30 44.00 -3.04
N LEU A 414 -3.90 42.82 -2.86
CA LEU A 414 -4.98 42.60 -1.87
C LEU A 414 -4.49 42.78 -0.44
N TRP A 415 -3.27 42.35 -0.15
CA TRP A 415 -2.64 42.50 1.16
C TRP A 415 -2.42 43.98 1.53
N ASN A 416 -2.08 44.81 0.54
CA ASN A 416 -1.84 46.24 0.73
C ASN A 416 -3.10 47.11 0.52
N LYS A 417 -4.24 46.51 0.19
CA LYS A 417 -5.48 47.23 -0.11
C LYS A 417 -6.14 47.77 1.15
N ASP A 418 -6.48 49.06 1.13
CA ASP A 418 -7.20 49.70 2.24
C ASP A 418 -8.52 48.97 2.52
N ARG A 419 -8.83 48.77 3.80
CA ARG A 419 -10.03 48.09 4.32
C ARG A 419 -10.16 46.59 3.99
N LEU A 420 -9.15 45.96 3.38
CA LEU A 420 -9.14 44.52 3.15
C LEU A 420 -7.97 43.87 3.91
N GLY A 421 -6.75 44.05 3.37
CA GLY A 421 -5.47 43.66 3.95
C GLY A 421 -5.41 42.30 4.63
N ARG A 422 -4.55 42.18 5.64
CA ARG A 422 -4.29 40.94 6.40
C ARG A 422 -5.56 40.25 6.94
N LYS A 423 -6.55 41.02 7.41
CA LYS A 423 -7.80 40.47 7.97
C LYS A 423 -8.56 39.61 6.94
N PHE A 424 -8.48 39.94 5.66
CA PHE A 424 -9.10 39.14 4.61
C PHE A 424 -8.44 37.76 4.47
N PHE A 425 -7.11 37.70 4.57
CA PHE A 425 -6.34 36.46 4.48
C PHE A 425 -6.54 35.57 5.71
N GLU A 426 -6.58 36.16 6.89
CA GLU A 426 -6.77 35.44 8.17
C GLU A 426 -8.20 34.92 8.39
N GLY A 427 -9.16 35.30 7.55
CA GLY A 427 -10.54 34.84 7.67
C GLY A 427 -11.20 34.58 6.31
N PRO A 428 -11.85 35.59 5.70
CA PRO A 428 -12.71 35.38 4.53
C PRO A 428 -12.08 34.63 3.35
N LEU A 429 -10.78 34.83 3.06
CA LEU A 429 -10.08 34.16 1.96
C LEU A 429 -10.10 32.63 2.09
N GLN A 430 -10.05 32.13 3.32
CA GLN A 430 -10.06 30.70 3.62
C GLN A 430 -11.47 30.10 3.50
N GLU A 431 -12.51 30.93 3.39
CA GLU A 431 -13.88 30.49 3.18
C GLU A 431 -14.22 30.35 1.68
N PRO A 432 -15.20 29.48 1.31
CA PRO A 432 -15.64 29.32 -0.08
C PRO A 432 -16.09 30.64 -0.73
N LYS A 433 -16.67 31.56 0.04
CA LYS A 433 -17.10 32.88 -0.44
C LYS A 433 -15.91 33.77 -0.81
N GLY A 434 -14.83 33.74 -0.04
CA GLY A 434 -13.60 34.47 -0.36
C GLY A 434 -12.91 33.90 -1.60
N ALA A 435 -12.78 32.57 -1.68
CA ALA A 435 -12.25 31.91 -2.88
C ALA A 435 -13.09 32.23 -4.14
N GLY A 436 -14.42 32.26 -4.01
CA GLY A 436 -15.32 32.69 -5.08
C GLY A 436 -15.08 34.14 -5.53
N ALA A 437 -14.84 35.06 -4.57
CA ALA A 437 -14.50 36.44 -4.90
C ALA A 437 -13.15 36.56 -5.61
N ILE A 438 -12.14 35.77 -5.22
CA ILE A 438 -10.87 35.68 -5.95
C ILE A 438 -11.09 35.19 -7.38
N ALA A 439 -11.92 34.18 -7.59
CA ALA A 439 -12.18 33.66 -8.94
C ALA A 439 -12.82 34.73 -9.85
N VAL A 440 -13.74 35.55 -9.33
CA VAL A 440 -14.34 36.66 -10.09
C VAL A 440 -13.31 37.77 -10.32
N LEU A 441 -12.47 38.09 -9.34
CA LEU A 441 -11.38 39.06 -9.50
C LEU A 441 -10.38 38.63 -10.58
N VAL A 442 -9.99 37.36 -10.60
CA VAL A 442 -9.11 36.79 -11.63
C VAL A 442 -9.75 36.86 -13.02
N LYS A 443 -11.07 36.63 -13.12
CA LYS A 443 -11.80 36.82 -14.37
C LYS A 443 -11.76 38.30 -14.83
N GLN A 444 -12.01 39.25 -13.93
CA GLN A 444 -11.94 40.67 -14.25
C GLN A 444 -10.51 41.10 -14.66
N PHE A 445 -9.50 40.56 -13.99
CA PHE A 445 -8.10 40.73 -14.36
C PHE A 445 -7.82 40.23 -15.79
N ALA A 446 -8.29 39.03 -16.14
CA ALA A 446 -8.14 38.47 -17.48
C ALA A 446 -8.81 39.35 -18.56
N GLU A 447 -10.00 39.91 -18.28
CA GLU A 447 -10.69 40.86 -19.16
C GLU A 447 -9.92 42.19 -19.31
N MET A 448 -9.27 42.68 -18.25
CA MET A 448 -8.39 43.86 -18.33
C MET A 448 -7.13 43.57 -19.16
N LYS A 449 -6.52 42.40 -18.98
CA LYS A 449 -5.35 41.96 -19.74
C LYS A 449 -5.68 41.81 -21.23
N GLN A 450 -6.84 41.22 -21.54
CA GLN A 450 -7.33 41.09 -22.93
C GLN A 450 -7.50 42.44 -23.63
N ARG A 451 -7.93 43.48 -22.90
CA ARG A 451 -8.08 44.85 -23.42
C ARG A 451 -6.77 45.64 -23.49
N GLY A 452 -5.64 45.06 -23.03
CA GLY A 452 -4.35 45.74 -22.97
C GLY A 452 -4.24 46.78 -21.86
N SER A 453 -5.09 46.73 -20.84
CA SER A 453 -5.09 47.68 -19.72
C SER A 453 -3.98 47.43 -18.69
N ILE A 454 -3.31 46.28 -18.75
CA ILE A 454 -2.19 45.90 -17.88
C ILE A 454 -0.95 45.79 -18.76
N LYS A 455 0.04 46.67 -18.55
CA LYS A 455 1.23 46.75 -19.41
C LYS A 455 2.39 45.92 -18.90
N GLY A 456 2.39 45.56 -17.61
CA GLY A 456 3.41 44.69 -17.02
C GLY A 456 3.03 44.14 -15.64
N GLU A 457 3.71 43.08 -15.21
CA GLU A 457 3.43 42.39 -13.94
C GLU A 457 3.55 43.34 -12.73
N GLY A 458 4.49 44.29 -12.75
CA GLY A 458 4.76 45.20 -11.62
C GLY A 458 3.66 46.25 -11.35
N GLU A 459 2.82 46.56 -12.34
CA GLU A 459 1.70 47.52 -12.16
C GLU A 459 0.51 46.89 -11.43
N ILE A 460 0.43 45.57 -11.42
CA ILE A 460 -0.72 44.81 -10.88
C ILE A 460 -0.93 45.13 -9.39
N VAL A 461 0.15 45.19 -8.60
CA VAL A 461 0.08 45.51 -7.18
C VAL A 461 -0.56 46.89 -6.97
N GLN A 462 -0.13 47.88 -7.74
CA GLN A 462 -0.63 49.27 -7.64
C GLN A 462 -2.11 49.36 -8.06
N ILE A 463 -2.49 48.69 -9.14
CA ILE A 463 -3.87 48.64 -9.62
C ILE A 463 -4.77 48.02 -8.55
N VAL A 464 -4.39 46.87 -8.00
CA VAL A 464 -5.22 46.17 -7.02
C VAL A 464 -5.26 46.93 -5.68
N ALA A 465 -4.14 47.49 -5.22
CA ALA A 465 -4.07 48.16 -3.92
C ALA A 465 -4.78 49.53 -3.90
N HIS A 466 -4.69 50.31 -4.98
CA HIS A 466 -5.10 51.72 -4.98
C HIS A 466 -6.27 52.06 -5.92
N SER A 467 -6.66 51.15 -6.81
CA SER A 467 -7.80 51.36 -7.71
C SER A 467 -9.05 50.63 -7.23
N ASP A 468 -10.21 51.20 -7.53
CA ASP A 468 -11.52 50.57 -7.31
C ASP A 468 -11.94 49.61 -8.44
N LEU A 469 -11.14 49.51 -9.50
CA LEU A 469 -11.46 48.77 -10.73
C LEU A 469 -11.72 47.27 -10.50
N LEU A 470 -11.10 46.68 -9.47
CA LEU A 470 -11.19 45.25 -9.15
C LEU A 470 -11.95 45.00 -7.82
N ASP A 471 -12.63 46.01 -7.28
CA ASP A 471 -13.20 45.95 -5.92
C ASP A 471 -14.57 45.29 -5.89
N GLY A 472 -15.26 45.24 -7.03
CA GLY A 472 -16.63 44.72 -7.13
C GLY A 472 -16.85 43.40 -6.37
N PRO A 473 -16.03 42.36 -6.62
CA PRO A 473 -16.11 41.08 -5.92
C PRO A 473 -15.73 41.13 -4.44
N LEU A 474 -14.92 42.11 -4.04
CA LEU A 474 -14.32 42.21 -2.69
C LEU A 474 -15.14 43.09 -1.74
N ARG A 475 -16.01 43.96 -2.26
CA ARG A 475 -16.87 44.88 -1.48
C ARG A 475 -17.57 44.26 -0.27
N PRO A 476 -18.07 43.01 -0.31
CA PRO A 476 -18.68 42.39 0.88
C PRO A 476 -17.71 42.25 2.06
N PHE A 477 -16.41 42.13 1.79
CA PHE A 477 -15.37 41.90 2.80
C PHE A 477 -14.68 43.18 3.26
N MET A 478 -14.76 44.26 2.49
CA MET A 478 -14.13 45.56 2.81
C MET A 478 -14.79 46.33 3.97
N LYS A 479 -15.77 45.72 4.66
CA LYS A 479 -16.54 46.34 5.76
C LYS A 479 -16.17 45.81 7.15
N LEU A 480 -15.10 45.02 7.27
CA LEU A 480 -14.64 44.50 8.56
C LEU A 480 -13.90 45.59 9.36
N LYS A 481 -14.66 46.47 10.05
CA LYS A 481 -14.13 47.30 11.15
C LYS A 481 -13.68 46.41 12.30
#